data_AF-A0A661VBU9-F1
#
_entry.id   AF-A0A661VBU9-F1
#
_cell.length_a   1.000
_cell.length_b   1.000
_cell.length_c   1.000
_cell.angle_alpha   90.00
_cell.angle_beta   90.00
_cell.angle_gamma   90.00
#
_symmetry.space_group_name_H-M   'P 1'
#
loop_
_entity.id
_entity.type
_entity.pdbx_description
1 polymer ?
#
loop_
_entity_poly.entity_id
_entity_poly.type
_entity_poly.pdbx_seq_one_letter_code
_entity_poly.pdbx_strand_id
1 'polypeptide(L)'
;LELVGVEGFFDELAGLADGVLLDNRVILAARGLWPSTPDRFNSDLYRWDRVGEPFLRRFTRAAAEARVPVMMGGHSVVAGGLLALVESLESG
;
A
#
# COMPACT_ATOMS: atom_id res chain seq x y z
N LEU A 1 4.11 0.66 -13.25
CA LEU A 1 4.35 -0.80 -13.08
C LEU A 1 4.93 -1.44 -14.34
N GLU A 2 4.27 -1.39 -15.49
CA GLU A 2 4.81 -2.00 -16.72
C GLU A 2 6.11 -1.34 -17.20
N LEU A 3 6.25 -0.02 -16.99
CA LEU A 3 7.42 0.75 -17.39
C LEU A 3 8.65 0.54 -16.49
N VAL A 4 8.44 0.40 -15.18
CA VAL A 4 9.52 0.50 -14.16
C VAL A 4 9.56 -0.68 -13.18
N GLY A 5 8.69 -1.67 -13.34
CA GLY A 5 8.52 -2.74 -12.35
C GLY A 5 7.83 -2.28 -11.06
N VAL A 6 7.90 -3.12 -10.02
CA VAL A 6 7.26 -2.86 -8.71
C VAL A 6 8.16 -1.97 -7.84
N GLU A 7 9.44 -2.30 -7.75
CA GLU A 7 10.43 -1.56 -6.96
C GLU A 7 10.61 -0.15 -7.54
N GLY A 8 10.82 -0.05 -8.85
CA GLY A 8 10.91 1.24 -9.53
C GLY A 8 9.63 2.08 -9.39
N PHE A 9 8.46 1.45 -9.27
CA PHE A 9 7.23 2.21 -8.99
C PHE A 9 7.28 2.92 -7.62
N PHE A 10 7.80 2.26 -6.59
CA PHE A 10 7.96 2.90 -5.28
C PHE A 10 9.12 3.91 -5.25
N ASP A 11 10.19 3.68 -6.02
CA ASP A 11 11.26 4.68 -6.18
C ASP A 11 10.75 5.97 -6.85
N GLU A 12 9.93 5.85 -7.89
CA GLU A 12 9.30 7.01 -8.54
C GLU A 12 8.39 7.77 -7.57
N LEU A 13 7.57 7.06 -6.78
CA LEU A 13 6.72 7.71 -5.77
C LEU A 13 7.54 8.43 -4.70
N ALA A 14 8.65 7.83 -4.25
CA ALA A 14 9.57 8.46 -3.30
C ALA A 14 10.27 9.71 -3.86
N GLY A 15 10.37 9.84 -5.19
CA GLY A 15 10.85 11.07 -5.84
C GLY A 15 9.82 12.19 -5.89
N LEU A 16 8.55 11.91 -5.62
CA LEU A 16 7.43 12.84 -5.79
C LEU A 16 6.78 13.28 -4.47
N ALA A 17 6.91 12.50 -3.40
CA ALA A 17 6.24 12.75 -2.12
C ALA A 17 7.07 12.25 -0.93
N ASP A 18 6.92 12.89 0.23
CA ASP A 18 7.55 12.47 1.50
C ASP A 18 6.81 11.30 2.19
N GLY A 19 5.64 10.91 1.67
CA GLY A 19 4.83 9.80 2.16
C GLY A 19 3.69 9.49 1.20
N VAL A 20 3.20 8.25 1.22
CA VAL A 20 2.24 7.74 0.23
C VAL A 20 1.08 7.05 0.93
N LEU A 21 -0.15 7.44 0.60
CA LEU A 21 -1.36 6.68 0.92
C LEU A 21 -1.82 5.95 -0.33
N LEU A 22 -1.81 4.62 -0.32
CA LEU A 22 -2.00 3.81 -1.53
C LEU A 22 -3.05 2.73 -1.35
N ASP A 23 -4.17 2.86 -2.07
CA ASP A 23 -5.08 1.73 -2.27
C ASP A 23 -4.59 0.84 -3.41
N ASN A 24 -3.91 -0.25 -3.06
CA ASN A 24 -3.39 -1.24 -4.00
C ASN A 24 -4.48 -2.08 -4.70
N ARG A 25 -5.74 -1.99 -4.27
CA ARG A 25 -6.84 -2.77 -4.87
C ARG A 25 -7.16 -2.36 -6.30
N VAL A 26 -6.94 -1.09 -6.65
CA VAL A 26 -7.07 -0.61 -8.04
C VAL A 26 -6.04 -1.32 -8.93
N ILE A 27 -4.81 -1.48 -8.44
CA ILE A 27 -3.74 -2.19 -9.16
C ILE A 27 -4.08 -3.69 -9.30
N LEU A 28 -4.60 -4.32 -8.24
CA LEU A 28 -5.01 -5.72 -8.28
C LEU A 28 -6.16 -5.93 -9.28
N ALA A 29 -7.17 -5.06 -9.26
CA ALA A 29 -8.31 -5.11 -10.17
C ALA A 29 -7.87 -4.92 -11.64
N ALA A 30 -6.99 -3.95 -11.92
CA ALA A 30 -6.43 -3.75 -13.26
C ALA A 30 -5.65 -4.96 -13.78
N ARG A 31 -5.13 -5.81 -12.88
CA ARG A 31 -4.42 -7.05 -13.20
C ARG A 31 -5.33 -8.28 -13.20
N GLY A 32 -6.64 -8.12 -13.00
CA GLY A 32 -7.59 -9.23 -12.90
C GLY A 32 -7.34 -10.13 -11.68
N LEU A 33 -6.63 -9.64 -10.66
CA LEU A 33 -6.31 -10.38 -9.45
C LEU A 33 -7.34 -10.09 -8.36
N TRP A 34 -7.81 -11.14 -7.70
CA TRP A 34 -8.64 -11.04 -6.50
C TRP A 34 -8.08 -11.90 -5.37
N PRO A 35 -6.96 -11.50 -4.74
CA PRO A 35 -6.33 -12.24 -3.65
C PRO A 35 -7.29 -12.43 -2.48
N SER A 36 -7.05 -13.45 -1.65
CA SER A 36 -7.94 -13.78 -0.54
C SER A 36 -8.04 -12.64 0.48
N THR A 37 -9.09 -12.65 1.31
CA THR A 37 -9.20 -11.68 2.41
C THR A 37 -7.96 -11.72 3.33
N PRO A 38 -7.45 -12.89 3.78
CA PRO A 38 -6.18 -12.97 4.52
C PRO A 38 -4.98 -12.37 3.77
N ASP A 39 -4.83 -12.61 2.46
CA ASP A 39 -3.72 -12.03 1.70
C ASP A 39 -3.77 -10.50 1.68
N ARG A 40 -4.96 -9.94 1.43
CA ARG A 40 -5.15 -8.48 1.43
C ARG A 40 -4.88 -7.88 2.80
N PHE A 41 -5.39 -8.49 3.88
CA PHE A 41 -5.13 -8.01 5.24
C PHE A 41 -3.65 -8.11 5.64
N ASN A 42 -2.97 -9.21 5.30
CA ASN A 42 -1.53 -9.32 5.55
C ASN A 42 -0.74 -8.32 4.70
N SER A 43 -1.17 -8.03 3.46
CA SER A 43 -0.58 -6.98 2.63
C SER A 43 -0.71 -5.59 3.27
N ASP A 44 -1.91 -5.23 3.73
CA ASP A 44 -2.16 -3.92 4.36
C ASP A 44 -1.29 -3.73 5.62
N LEU A 45 -0.89 -4.82 6.27
CA LEU A 45 -0.04 -4.85 7.47
C LEU A 45 1.45 -5.12 7.19
N TYR A 46 1.91 -5.09 5.94
CA TYR A 46 3.29 -5.40 5.53
C TYR A 46 3.80 -6.81 5.86
N ARG A 47 2.91 -7.76 6.16
CA ARG A 47 3.24 -9.17 6.45
C ARG A 47 3.36 -9.97 5.16
N TRP A 48 4.23 -9.50 4.26
CA TRP A 48 4.40 -10.07 2.91
C TRP A 48 4.80 -11.55 2.95
N ASP A 49 5.52 -12.00 3.96
CA ASP A 49 5.88 -13.39 4.21
C ASP A 49 4.67 -14.32 4.37
N ARG A 50 3.51 -13.77 4.75
CA ARG A 50 2.23 -14.47 4.92
C ARG A 50 1.27 -14.31 3.75
N VAL A 51 1.67 -13.57 2.71
CA VAL A 51 0.86 -13.37 1.50
C VAL A 51 1.17 -14.49 0.50
N GLY A 52 0.15 -15.29 0.17
CA GLY A 52 0.26 -16.39 -0.77
C GLY A 52 0.29 -15.96 -2.23
N GLU A 53 -0.47 -14.91 -2.59
CA GLU A 53 -0.52 -14.44 -3.97
C GLU A 53 0.82 -13.79 -4.38
N PRO A 54 1.54 -14.34 -5.40
CA PRO A 54 2.91 -13.94 -5.68
C PRO A 54 3.12 -12.46 -6.02
N PHE A 55 2.23 -11.86 -6.81
CA PHE A 55 2.35 -10.45 -7.18
C PHE A 55 2.13 -9.55 -5.96
N LEU A 56 1.06 -9.78 -5.20
CA LEU A 56 0.74 -9.03 -4.00
C LEU A 56 1.86 -9.16 -2.97
N ARG A 57 2.42 -10.36 -2.75
CA ARG A 57 3.56 -10.56 -1.86
C ARG A 57 4.74 -9.66 -2.23
N ARG A 58 5.12 -9.64 -3.51
CA ARG A 58 6.22 -8.80 -4.00
C ARG A 58 5.88 -7.32 -3.85
N PHE A 59 4.66 -6.94 -4.18
CA PHE A 59 4.17 -5.57 -4.07
C PHE A 59 4.18 -5.07 -2.63
N THR A 60 3.67 -5.87 -1.68
CA THR A 60 3.71 -5.60 -0.24
C THR A 60 5.13 -5.45 0.26
N ARG A 61 6.04 -6.34 -0.16
CA ARG A 61 7.45 -6.26 0.25
C ARG A 61 8.11 -4.96 -0.23
N ALA A 62 7.92 -4.61 -1.50
CA ALA A 62 8.48 -3.38 -2.06
C ALA A 62 7.89 -2.13 -1.39
N ALA A 63 6.59 -2.14 -1.06
CA ALA A 63 5.96 -1.05 -0.30
C ALA A 63 6.56 -0.91 1.11
N ALA A 64 6.88 -2.04 1.78
CA ALA A 64 7.50 -2.06 3.11
C ALA A 64 8.97 -1.58 3.08
N GLU A 65 9.68 -1.85 1.99
CA GLU A 65 11.09 -1.50 1.78
C GLU A 65 11.26 -0.14 1.09
N ALA A 66 10.16 0.58 0.80
CA ALA A 66 10.17 1.87 0.11
C ALA A 66 10.91 2.95 0.92
N ARG A 67 11.50 3.91 0.20
CA ARG A 67 12.34 4.97 0.80
C ARG A 67 11.54 6.03 1.57
N VAL A 68 10.24 6.10 1.32
CA VAL A 68 9.30 6.97 2.04
C VAL A 68 8.20 6.12 2.66
N PRO A 69 7.59 6.54 3.78
CA PRO A 69 6.49 5.81 4.38
C PRO A 69 5.35 5.63 3.39
N VAL A 70 5.02 4.37 3.11
CA VAL A 70 3.80 4.00 2.41
C VAL A 70 2.80 3.56 3.46
N MET A 71 1.52 3.86 3.27
CA MET A 71 0.40 3.27 3.99
C MET A 71 -0.49 2.57 2.97
N MET A 72 -0.58 1.25 3.10
CA MET A 72 -1.31 0.39 2.17
C MET A 72 -2.78 0.22 2.58
N GLY A 73 -3.64 0.02 1.59
CA GLY A 73 -5.02 -0.44 1.75
C GLY A 73 -6.07 0.68 1.70
N GLY A 74 -7.19 0.42 1.03
CA GLY A 74 -8.28 1.41 0.88
C GLY A 74 -9.03 1.75 2.17
N HIS A 75 -9.06 0.88 3.19
CA HIS A 75 -9.69 1.21 4.48
C HIS A 75 -8.93 2.32 5.23
N SER A 76 -7.60 2.33 5.13
CA SER A 76 -6.71 3.35 5.70
C SER A 76 -7.00 4.74 5.14
N VAL A 77 -7.47 4.81 3.89
CA VAL A 77 -7.73 6.06 3.15
C VAL A 77 -9.18 6.54 3.29
N VAL A 78 -10.15 5.63 3.44
CA VAL A 78 -11.58 5.96 3.34
C VAL A 78 -12.31 5.94 4.70
N ALA A 79 -11.82 5.21 5.71
CA ALA A 79 -12.56 4.99 6.95
C ALA A 79 -12.57 6.19 7.93
N GLY A 80 -12.15 7.38 7.50
CA GLY A 80 -12.12 8.59 8.34
C GLY A 80 -11.06 8.58 9.45
N GLY A 81 -10.36 7.47 9.69
CA GLY A 81 -9.34 7.37 10.74
C GLY A 81 -8.17 8.35 10.56
N LEU A 82 -7.77 8.62 9.32
CA LEU A 82 -6.76 9.65 9.03
C LEU A 82 -7.29 11.05 9.34
N LEU A 83 -8.56 11.34 9.03
CA LEU A 83 -9.18 12.62 9.35
C LEU A 83 -9.27 12.79 10.87
N ALA A 84 -9.70 11.76 11.60
CA ALA A 84 -9.76 11.77 13.05
C ALA A 84 -8.37 11.93 13.71
N LEU A 85 -7.32 11.37 13.11
CA LEU A 85 -5.94 11.58 13.55
C LEU A 85 -5.52 13.04 13.38
N VAL A 86 -5.80 13.64 12.21
CA VAL A 86 -5.53 15.06 11.95
C VAL A 86 -6.29 15.93 12.95
N GLU A 87 -7.59 15.71 13.13
CA GLU A 87 -8.42 16.45 14.08
C GLU A 87 -7.88 16.36 15.52
N SER A 88 -7.38 15.19 15.92
CA SER A 88 -6.78 14.99 17.26
C SER A 88 -5.46 15.75 17.44
N LEU A 89 -4.68 15.91 16.38
CA LEU A 89 -3.43 16.68 16.39
C LEU A 89 -3.69 18.20 16.39
N GLU A 90 -4.76 18.65 15.75
CA GLU A 90 -5.17 20.07 15.74
C GLU A 90 -5.86 20.51 17.04
N SER A 91 -6.47 19.56 17.75
CA SER A 91 -7.20 19.81 19.01
C SER A 91 -6.32 19.78 20.26
N GLY A 92 -5.03 19.46 20.14
CA GLY A 92 -4.06 19.38 21.24
C GLY A 92 -3.09 20.56 21.25
#